data_AF-T1KE49-F1
#
_entry.id   AF-T1KE49-F1
#
_cell.length_a   1.000
_cell.length_b   1.000
_cell.length_c   1.000
_cell.angle_alpha   90.00
_cell.angle_beta   90.00
_cell.angle_gamma   90.00
#
_symmetry.space_group_name_H-M   'P 1'
#
loop_
_entity.id
_entity.type
_entity.pdbx_description
1 polymer ?
#
loop_
_entity_poly.entity_id
_entity_poly.type
_entity_poly.pdbx_seq_one_letter_code
_entity_poly.pdbx_strand_id
1 'polypeptide(L)'
;MGETAHAYFTAKLCLVVFNLGRIIQRTVIFGFYVYDEGQKEMEPYSINGTVITRLYTRLPMYMVAFTLMMFIALHMLGVIGAIMENRRCLYTYATIFLFLNFVSLFGPTFNPPIFIIYLVMIILAVGYGFMLKQKEDHQRLYLQRIQA
;
A
#
# COMPACT_ATOMS: atom_id res chain seq x y z
N MET A 1 31.54 -7.62 0.73
CA MET A 1 30.40 -8.46 1.15
C MET A 1 29.53 -7.78 2.22
N GLY A 2 30.07 -6.98 3.14
CA GLY A 2 29.26 -6.28 4.15
C GLY A 2 28.29 -5.24 3.60
N GLU A 3 28.72 -4.39 2.65
CA GLU A 3 27.89 -3.32 2.09
C GLU A 3 26.67 -3.82 1.31
N THR A 4 26.83 -4.90 0.56
CA THR A 4 25.71 -5.51 -0.17
C THR A 4 24.68 -6.08 0.80
N ALA A 5 25.10 -6.85 1.81
CA ALA A 5 24.20 -7.38 2.84
C ALA A 5 23.43 -6.28 3.59
N HIS A 6 24.10 -5.16 3.89
CA HIS A 6 23.43 -3.97 4.45
C HIS A 6 22.38 -3.39 3.51
N ALA A 7 22.69 -3.25 2.20
CA ALA A 7 21.73 -2.77 1.23
C ALA A 7 20.48 -3.67 1.11
N TYR A 8 20.65 -5.00 1.12
CA TYR A 8 19.54 -5.96 1.13
C TYR A 8 18.64 -5.79 2.35
N PHE A 9 19.25 -5.69 3.53
CA PHE A 9 18.51 -5.53 4.78
C PHE A 9 17.75 -4.22 4.81
N THR A 10 18.40 -3.12 4.43
CA THR A 10 17.78 -1.79 4.37
C THR A 10 16.61 -1.76 3.38
N ALA A 11 16.77 -2.29 2.17
CA ALA A 11 15.68 -2.34 1.19
C ALA A 11 14.47 -3.16 1.69
N LYS A 12 14.72 -4.32 2.33
CA LYS A 12 13.69 -5.14 2.96
C LYS A 12 12.96 -4.36 4.06
N LEU A 13 13.71 -3.74 4.96
CA LEU A 13 13.17 -2.97 6.08
C LEU A 13 12.33 -1.79 5.58
N CYS A 14 12.83 -1.03 4.60
CA CYS A 14 12.11 0.09 3.99
C CYS A 14 10.78 -0.38 3.38
N LEU A 15 10.76 -1.48 2.62
CA LEU A 15 9.53 -2.02 2.05
C LEU A 15 8.50 -2.39 3.12
N VAL A 16 8.93 -3.05 4.19
CA VAL A 16 8.04 -3.46 5.28
C VAL A 16 7.50 -2.24 6.02
N VAL A 17 8.37 -1.36 6.49
CA VAL A 17 8.00 -0.18 7.27
C VAL A 17 7.10 0.75 6.46
N PHE A 18 7.42 0.98 5.19
CA PHE A 18 6.63 1.87 4.35
C PHE A 18 5.23 1.31 4.08
N ASN A 19 5.10 0.01 3.81
CA ASN A 19 3.78 -0.61 3.63
C ASN A 19 2.95 -0.62 4.92
N LEU A 20 3.55 -0.95 6.06
CA LEU A 20 2.86 -0.91 7.35
C LEU A 20 2.44 0.51 7.73
N GLY A 21 3.32 1.49 7.52
CA GLY A 21 3.02 2.91 7.74
C GLY A 21 1.84 3.38 6.90
N ARG A 22 1.75 2.94 5.63
CA ARG A 22 0.60 3.25 4.75
C ARG A 22 -0.70 2.62 5.23
N ILE A 23 -0.66 1.38 5.71
CA ILE A 23 -1.82 0.71 6.32
C ILE A 23 -2.31 1.51 7.52
N ILE A 24 -1.41 1.81 8.47
CA ILE A 24 -1.74 2.55 9.69
C ILE A 24 -2.32 3.94 9.34
N GLN A 25 -1.64 4.68 8.47
CA GLN A 25 -2.09 6.01 8.03
C GLN A 25 -3.51 5.94 7.46
N ARG A 26 -3.81 4.96 6.61
CA ARG A 26 -5.12 4.87 5.96
C ARG A 26 -6.22 4.44 6.94
N THR A 27 -5.92 3.52 7.85
CA THR A 27 -6.84 3.11 8.92
C THR A 27 -7.17 4.28 9.86
N VAL A 28 -6.17 5.09 10.24
CA VAL A 28 -6.39 6.27 11.09
C VAL A 28 -7.25 7.32 10.37
N ILE A 29 -6.95 7.63 9.11
CA ILE A 29 -7.78 8.55 8.30
C ILE A 29 -9.22 8.05 8.19
N PHE A 30 -9.41 6.75 7.98
CA PHE A 30 -10.72 6.14 7.95
C PHE A 30 -11.44 6.28 9.30
N GLY A 31 -10.77 6.02 10.42
CA GLY A 31 -11.34 6.20 11.75
C GLY A 31 -11.84 7.63 12.00
N PHE A 32 -11.06 8.64 11.60
CA PHE A 32 -11.49 10.05 11.66
C PHE A 32 -12.67 10.35 10.75
N TYR A 33 -12.69 9.80 9.52
CA TYR A 33 -13.82 9.96 8.61
C TYR A 33 -15.10 9.39 9.22
N VAL A 34 -15.06 8.17 9.75
CA VAL A 34 -16.22 7.54 10.39
C VAL A 34 -16.69 8.33 11.62
N TYR A 35 -15.75 8.84 12.43
CA TYR A 35 -16.09 9.67 13.59
C TYR A 35 -16.79 10.98 13.18
N ASP A 36 -16.25 11.69 12.18
CA ASP A 36 -16.82 12.95 11.69
C ASP A 36 -18.20 12.75 11.04
N GLU A 37 -18.38 11.70 10.25
CA GLU A 37 -19.69 11.32 9.71
C GLU A 37 -20.69 10.97 10.81
N GLY A 38 -20.26 10.18 11.81
CA GLY A 38 -21.11 9.81 12.94
C GLY A 38 -21.56 11.00 13.79
N GLN A 39 -20.72 12.02 13.95
CA GLN A 39 -21.10 13.28 14.63
C GLN A 39 -22.14 14.07 13.82
N LYS A 40 -21.98 14.14 12.50
CA LYS A 40 -22.91 14.87 11.61
C LYS A 40 -24.30 14.24 11.51
N GLU A 41 -24.40 12.91 11.69
CA GLU A 41 -25.70 12.23 11.81
C GLU A 41 -26.38 12.47 13.16
N MET A 42 -25.62 12.88 14.19
CA MET A 42 -26.15 13.17 15.52
C MET A 42 -26.58 14.64 15.71
N GLU A 43 -26.39 15.53 14.75
CA GLU A 43 -26.89 16.91 14.83
C GLU A 43 -28.38 16.98 14.45
N PRO A 44 -29.31 17.20 15.40
CA PRO A 44 -30.70 17.44 15.07
C PRO A 44 -30.82 18.85 14.48
N TYR A 45 -31.35 18.97 13.27
CA TYR A 45 -31.87 20.25 12.79
C TYR A 45 -33.39 20.15 12.60
N SER A 46 -34.11 21.17 13.09
CA SER A 46 -35.56 21.22 13.02
C SER A 46 -36.02 22.01 11.80
N ILE A 47 -36.98 21.49 11.06
CA ILE A 47 -37.79 22.25 10.11
C ILE A 47 -39.21 22.23 10.66
N ASN A 48 -39.78 23.40 10.96
CA ASN A 48 -41.13 23.54 11.53
C ASN A 48 -41.39 22.65 12.76
N GLY A 49 -40.46 22.61 13.73
CA GLY A 49 -40.62 21.87 14.99
C GLY A 49 -40.58 20.34 14.87
N THR A 50 -40.39 19.80 13.66
CA THR A 50 -40.22 18.36 13.44
C THR A 50 -38.73 18.06 13.35
N VAL A 51 -38.24 17.16 14.21
CA VAL A 51 -36.87 16.63 14.13
C VAL A 51 -36.83 15.68 12.94
N ILE A 52 -36.20 16.09 11.85
CA ILE A 52 -36.02 15.25 10.66
C ILE A 52 -34.56 14.79 10.68
N THR A 53 -34.32 13.54 11.04
CA THR A 53 -33.02 12.89 10.85
C THR A 53 -32.71 12.84 9.35
N ARG A 54 -31.59 13.42 8.93
CA ARG A 54 -31.11 13.31 7.54
C ARG A 54 -30.77 11.87 7.24
N LEU A 55 -31.65 11.18 6.53
CA LEU A 55 -31.21 10.25 5.51
C LEU A 55 -30.77 11.10 4.31
N TYR A 56 -29.71 10.70 3.61
CA TYR A 56 -29.11 11.36 2.43
C TYR A 56 -28.02 12.38 2.73
N THR A 57 -26.78 11.91 2.72
CA THR A 57 -25.92 11.81 1.52
C THR A 57 -24.55 11.38 2.02
N ARG A 58 -23.91 10.36 1.41
CA ARG A 58 -22.45 10.11 1.35
C ARG A 58 -22.19 8.65 0.96
N LEU A 59 -21.04 8.38 0.36
CA LEU A 59 -20.62 7.05 -0.11
C LEU A 59 -21.02 5.97 0.90
N PRO A 60 -21.67 4.88 0.47
CA PRO A 60 -22.15 3.88 1.41
C PRO A 60 -20.99 3.36 2.25
N MET A 61 -21.16 3.33 3.58
CA MET A 61 -20.10 2.89 4.51
C MET A 61 -19.51 1.52 4.14
N TYR A 62 -20.32 0.64 3.54
CA TYR A 62 -19.86 -0.64 3.01
C TYR A 62 -18.86 -0.49 1.84
N MET A 63 -19.03 0.49 0.95
CA MET A 63 -18.08 0.77 -0.14
C MET A 63 -16.77 1.33 0.42
N VAL A 64 -16.85 2.22 1.41
CA VAL A 64 -15.65 2.80 2.05
C VAL A 64 -14.87 1.71 2.81
N ALA A 65 -15.56 0.86 3.58
CA ALA A 65 -14.95 -0.28 4.26
C ALA A 65 -14.33 -1.28 3.27
N PHE A 66 -15.03 -1.60 2.16
CA PHE A 66 -14.51 -2.49 1.12
C PHE A 66 -13.23 -1.93 0.48
N THR A 67 -13.23 -0.64 0.11
CA THR A 67 -12.02 -0.01 -0.45
C THR A 67 -10.86 0.04 0.54
N LEU A 68 -11.13 0.22 1.84
CA LEU A 68 -10.11 0.10 2.88
C LEU A 68 -9.54 -1.32 2.96
N MET A 69 -10.39 -2.36 2.94
CA MET A 69 -9.93 -3.75 2.96
C MET A 69 -9.07 -4.08 1.73
N MET A 70 -9.49 -3.65 0.53
CA MET A 70 -8.70 -3.82 -0.69
C MET A 70 -7.33 -3.12 -0.60
N PHE A 71 -7.31 -1.90 -0.03
CA PHE A 71 -6.08 -1.16 0.19
C PHE A 71 -5.14 -1.88 1.17
N ILE A 72 -5.66 -2.36 2.30
CA ILE A 72 -4.89 -3.12 3.29
C ILE A 72 -4.34 -4.40 2.66
N ALA A 73 -5.17 -5.16 1.95
CA ALA A 73 -4.75 -6.39 1.28
C ALA A 73 -3.61 -6.15 0.28
N LEU A 74 -3.70 -5.07 -0.51
CA LEU A 74 -2.66 -4.68 -1.46
C LEU A 74 -1.33 -4.36 -0.73
N HIS A 75 -1.35 -3.60 0.35
CA HIS A 75 -0.13 -3.29 1.10
C HIS A 75 0.43 -4.50 1.86
N MET A 76 -0.44 -5.39 2.34
CA MET A 76 -0.04 -6.66 2.94
C MET A 76 0.67 -7.57 1.93
N LEU A 77 0.29 -7.55 0.66
CA LEU A 77 1.00 -8.26 -0.41
C LEU A 77 2.47 -7.80 -0.49
N GLY A 78 2.72 -6.49 -0.39
CA GLY A 78 4.08 -5.93 -0.35
C GLY A 78 4.87 -6.37 0.87
N VAL A 79 4.25 -6.38 2.06
CA VAL A 79 4.87 -6.86 3.30
C VAL A 79 5.24 -8.34 3.20
N ILE A 80 4.29 -9.19 2.77
CA ILE A 80 4.50 -10.62 2.61
C ILE A 80 5.58 -10.89 1.57
N GLY A 81 5.55 -10.21 0.44
CA GLY A 81 6.56 -10.32 -0.60
C GLY A 81 7.98 -9.99 -0.09
N ALA A 82 8.10 -8.97 0.75
CA ALA A 82 9.38 -8.59 1.35
C ALA A 82 9.85 -9.60 2.41
N ILE A 83 8.97 -9.98 3.35
CA ILE A 83 9.32 -10.90 4.45
C ILE A 83 9.68 -12.29 3.90
N MET A 84 8.84 -12.84 3.03
CA MET A 84 9.01 -14.17 2.44
C MET A 84 10.03 -14.19 1.30
N GLU A 85 10.65 -13.05 0.98
CA GLU A 85 11.62 -12.90 -0.12
C GLU A 85 11.07 -13.43 -1.46
N ASN A 86 9.76 -13.28 -1.67
CA ASN A 86 9.07 -13.81 -2.84
C ASN A 86 9.04 -12.77 -3.97
N ARG A 87 9.94 -12.94 -4.94
CA ARG A 87 10.06 -12.06 -6.11
C ARG A 87 8.77 -11.92 -6.91
N ARG A 88 8.02 -13.02 -7.11
CA ARG A 88 6.77 -12.99 -7.87
C ARG A 88 5.72 -12.12 -7.17
N CYS A 89 5.66 -12.22 -5.85
CA CYS A 89 4.79 -11.39 -5.02
C CYS A 89 5.15 -9.90 -5.14
N LEU A 90 6.43 -9.56 -5.04
CA LEU A 90 6.94 -8.18 -5.18
C LEU A 90 6.66 -7.60 -6.57
N TYR A 91 6.86 -8.35 -7.65
CA TYR A 91 6.57 -7.88 -9.00
C TYR A 91 5.07 -7.75 -9.27
N THR A 92 4.24 -8.65 -8.74
CA THR A 92 2.78 -8.54 -8.83
C THR A 92 2.31 -7.27 -8.14
N TYR A 93 2.78 -7.04 -6.91
CA TYR A 93 2.55 -5.83 -6.15
C TYR A 93 2.97 -4.57 -6.94
N ALA A 94 4.19 -4.54 -7.49
CA ALA A 94 4.69 -3.43 -8.29
C ALA A 94 3.84 -3.19 -9.55
N THR A 95 3.38 -4.25 -10.21
CA THR A 95 2.54 -4.17 -11.40
C THR A 95 1.18 -3.56 -11.09
N ILE A 96 0.56 -3.95 -9.97
CA ILE A 96 -0.70 -3.35 -9.51
C ILE A 96 -0.49 -1.85 -9.24
N PHE A 97 0.57 -1.46 -8.54
CA PHE A 97 0.87 -0.05 -8.30
C PHE A 97 1.16 0.71 -9.59
N LEU A 98 1.87 0.11 -10.55
CA LEU A 98 2.12 0.72 -11.85
C LEU A 98 0.81 1.01 -12.60
N PHE A 99 -0.12 0.06 -12.60
CA PHE A 99 -1.45 0.26 -13.17
C PHE A 99 -2.20 1.39 -12.48
N LEU A 100 -2.26 1.37 -11.13
CA LEU A 100 -2.91 2.44 -10.35
C LEU A 100 -2.27 3.81 -10.60
N ASN A 101 -0.94 3.85 -10.71
CA ASN A 101 -0.17 5.06 -10.96
C ASN A 101 -0.45 5.62 -12.37
N PHE A 102 -0.51 4.74 -13.39
CA PHE A 102 -0.88 5.12 -14.74
C PHE A 102 -2.32 5.66 -14.82
N VAL A 103 -3.28 4.96 -14.21
CA VAL A 103 -4.68 5.42 -14.14
C VAL A 103 -4.78 6.78 -13.44
N SER A 104 -3.97 7.01 -12.39
CA SER A 104 -4.00 8.27 -11.65
C SER A 104 -3.55 9.49 -12.47
N LEU A 105 -2.66 9.30 -13.46
CA LEU A 105 -2.14 10.37 -14.31
C LEU A 105 -3.22 11.02 -15.17
N PHE A 106 -4.21 10.23 -15.61
CA PHE A 106 -5.29 10.69 -16.47
C PHE A 106 -6.60 10.95 -15.72
N GLY A 107 -6.58 10.78 -14.40
CA GLY A 107 -7.75 11.00 -13.56
C GLY A 107 -8.04 12.49 -13.39
N PRO A 108 -9.32 12.91 -13.37
CA PRO A 108 -9.70 14.30 -13.04
C PRO A 108 -9.32 14.69 -11.60
N THR A 109 -8.94 13.72 -10.78
CA THR A 109 -8.51 13.86 -9.39
C THR A 109 -7.01 13.56 -9.22
N PHE A 110 -6.17 13.94 -10.19
CA PHE A 110 -4.73 13.74 -10.09
C PHE A 110 -4.17 14.40 -8.82
N ASN A 111 -3.46 13.60 -8.03
CA ASN A 111 -2.86 14.03 -6.77
C ASN A 111 -1.36 13.71 -6.81
N PRO A 112 -0.49 14.71 -7.09
CA PRO A 112 0.94 14.49 -7.27
C PRO A 112 1.61 13.79 -6.07
N PRO A 113 1.31 14.12 -4.80
CA PRO A 113 1.83 13.38 -3.65
C PRO A 113 1.52 11.87 -3.69
N ILE A 114 0.29 11.48 -4.03
CA ILE A 114 -0.10 10.06 -4.11
C ILE A 114 0.64 9.36 -5.25
N PHE A 115 0.77 10.04 -6.38
CA PHE A 115 1.53 9.56 -7.53
C PHE A 115 3.00 9.27 -7.17
N ILE A 116 3.68 10.20 -6.49
CA ILE A 116 5.07 10.04 -6.06
C ILE A 116 5.21 8.87 -5.08
N ILE A 117 4.27 8.75 -4.11
CA ILE A 117 4.28 7.64 -3.16
C ILE A 117 4.21 6.30 -3.88
N TYR A 118 3.29 6.14 -4.83
CA TYR A 118 3.18 4.90 -5.61
C TYR A 118 4.44 4.63 -6.45
N LEU A 119 5.03 5.66 -7.05
CA LEU A 119 6.29 5.52 -7.79
C LEU A 119 7.44 5.01 -6.91
N VAL A 120 7.60 5.57 -5.71
CA VAL A 120 8.62 5.12 -4.74
C VAL A 120 8.39 3.66 -4.36
N MET A 121 7.14 3.25 -4.15
CA MET A 121 6.80 1.87 -3.80
C MET A 121 7.11 0.89 -4.95
N ILE A 122 6.86 1.29 -6.19
CA ILE A 122 7.24 0.51 -7.39
C ILE A 122 8.76 0.33 -7.44
N ILE A 123 9.53 1.43 -7.30
CA ILE A 123 10.99 1.39 -7.34
C ILE A 123 11.55 0.49 -6.25
N LEU A 124 11.04 0.61 -5.01
CA LEU A 124 11.47 -0.23 -3.90
C LEU A 124 11.16 -1.72 -4.15
N ALA A 125 9.96 -2.04 -4.63
CA ALA A 125 9.56 -3.43 -4.87
C ALA A 125 10.34 -4.08 -6.02
N VAL A 126 10.51 -3.37 -7.14
CA VAL A 126 11.30 -3.85 -8.28
C VAL A 126 12.78 -3.93 -7.93
N GLY A 127 13.33 -2.90 -7.28
CA GLY A 127 14.72 -2.84 -6.85
C GLY A 127 15.06 -4.00 -5.91
N TYR A 128 14.24 -4.24 -4.89
CA TYR A 128 14.43 -5.37 -3.99
C TYR A 128 14.24 -6.72 -4.70
N GLY A 129 13.26 -6.83 -5.61
CA GLY A 129 13.08 -8.04 -6.42
C GLY A 129 14.31 -8.38 -7.29
N PHE A 130 14.96 -7.36 -7.86
CA PHE A 130 16.19 -7.50 -8.63
C PHE A 130 17.37 -7.92 -7.75
N MET A 131 17.51 -7.30 -6.57
CA MET A 131 18.49 -7.71 -5.57
C MET A 131 18.30 -9.19 -5.22
N LEU A 132 17.08 -9.64 -4.88
CA LEU A 132 16.82 -11.06 -4.58
C LEU A 132 17.26 -12.00 -5.71
N LYS A 133 17.05 -11.60 -6.98
CA LYS A 133 17.56 -12.38 -8.13
C LYS A 133 19.08 -12.47 -8.10
N GLN A 134 19.78 -11.37 -7.88
CA GLN A 134 21.24 -11.36 -7.81
C GLN A 134 21.76 -12.25 -6.67
N LYS A 135 21.10 -12.25 -5.50
CA LYS A 135 21.42 -13.14 -4.37
C LYS A 135 21.31 -14.61 -4.78
N GLU A 136 20.22 -15.01 -5.44
CA GLU A 136 20.02 -16.38 -5.91
C GLU A 136 21.08 -16.79 -6.96
N ASP A 137 21.37 -15.91 -7.92
CA ASP A 137 22.33 -16.18 -9.00
C ASP A 137 23.76 -16.36 -8.44
N HIS A 138 24.16 -15.53 -7.47
CA HIS A 138 25.45 -15.69 -6.77
C HIS A 138 25.55 -16.99 -5.99
N GLN A 139 24.47 -17.38 -5.28
CA GLN A 139 24.43 -18.64 -4.54
C GLN A 139 24.57 -19.85 -5.47
N ARG A 140 23.90 -19.82 -6.63
CA ARG A 140 24.02 -20.90 -7.64
C ARG A 140 25.44 -21.03 -8.18
N LEU A 141 26.08 -19.92 -8.53
CA LEU A 141 27.47 -19.92 -9.03
C LEU A 141 28.45 -20.44 -7.98
N TYR A 142 28.22 -20.11 -6.70
CA TYR A 142 29.07 -20.62 -5.61
C TYR A 142 28.92 -22.13 -5.42
N LEU A 143 27.68 -22.66 -5.45
CA LEU A 143 27.43 -24.10 -5.37
C LEU A 143 28.04 -24.88 -6.53
N GLN A 144 27.97 -24.34 -7.75
CA GLN A 144 28.59 -24.95 -8.94
C GLN A 144 30.12 -25.04 -8.81
N ARG A 145 30.78 -24.06 -8.18
CA ARG A 145 32.23 -24.08 -7.95
C ARG A 145 32.68 -25.07 -6.89
N ILE A 146 31.83 -25.43 -5.93
CA ILE A 146 32.15 -26.44 -4.90
C ILE A 146 32.03 -27.86 -5.47
N GLN A 147 31.20 -28.04 -6.50
CA GLN A 147 30.93 -29.35 -7.12
C GLN A 147 31.89 -29.68 -8.29
N ALA A 148 32.72 -28.72 -8.72
CA ALA A 148 33.71 -28.86 -9.79
C ALA A 148 35.11 -29.07 -9.21
#